data_AF-X8C9V2-F1
#
_entry.id   AF-X8C9V2-F1
#
_cell.length_a   1.000
_cell.length_b   1.000
_cell.length_c   1.000
_cell.angle_alpha   90.00
_cell.angle_beta   90.00
_cell.angle_gamma   90.00
#
_symmetry.space_group_name_H-M   'P 1'
#
loop_
_entity.id
_entity.type
_entity.pdbx_description
1 polymer ?
#
loop_
_entity_poly.entity_id
_entity_poly.type
_entity_poly.pdbx_seq_one_letter_code
_entity_poly.pdbx_strand_id
1 'polypeptide(L)' 'MLVEGVNAIKKHTAISTNQRGAQSGGIVTQEAPIDASNVMVVDSDGKPTRVGYRVDEETGKRVRISKRNGKDI' A
#
# COMPACT_ATOMS: atom_id res chain seq x y z
N MET A 1 5.09 -2.22 -3.48
CA MET A 1 3.80 -1.61 -3.06
C MET A 1 3.97 -0.11 -2.92
N LEU A 2 2.97 0.70 -3.27
CA LEU A 2 2.95 2.13 -2.95
C LEU A 2 2.13 2.31 -1.67
N VAL A 3 2.65 3.06 -0.69
CA VAL A 3 1.97 3.31 0.58
C VAL A 3 1.94 4.80 0.81
N GLU A 4 0.75 5.34 1.04
CA GLU A 4 0.54 6.77 1.30
C GLU A 4 1.33 7.22 2.53
N GLY A 5 1.99 8.37 2.42
CA GLY A 5 2.78 8.96 3.50
C GLY A 5 4.08 8.22 3.86
N VAL A 6 4.44 7.15 3.16
CA VAL A 6 5.66 6.37 3.40
C VAL A 6 6.58 6.46 2.18
N ASN A 7 7.89 6.59 2.42
CA ASN A 7 8.93 6.69 1.37
C ASN A 7 8.73 7.89 0.42
N ALA A 8 8.50 9.08 0.99
CA ALA A 8 8.39 10.32 0.22
C ALA A 8 9.74 10.70 -0.38
N ILE A 9 9.81 10.76 -1.71
CA ILE A 9 10.98 11.19 -2.47
C ILE A 9 10.74 12.58 -3.06
N LYS A 10 11.82 13.36 -3.12
CA LYS A 10 11.84 14.62 -3.86
C LYS A 10 12.25 14.33 -5.30
N LYS A 11 11.31 14.43 -6.23
CA LYS A 11 11.56 14.24 -7.65
C LYS A 11 11.62 15.60 -8.34
N HIS A 12 12.71 15.85 -9.05
CA HIS A 12 12.81 16.99 -9.95
C HIS A 12 12.04 16.66 -11.22
N THR A 13 10.98 17.39 -11.49
CA THR A 13 10.18 17.23 -12.70
C THR A 13 10.62 18.27 -13.71
N ALA A 14 11.13 17.80 -14.86
CA ALA A 14 11.49 18.66 -15.98
C ALA A 14 10.27 19.48 -16.42
N ILE A 15 10.50 20.73 -16.84
CA ILE A 15 9.43 21.63 -17.29
C ILE A 15 8.75 21.00 -18.51
N SER A 16 7.50 20.56 -18.34
CA SER A 16 6.64 20.16 -19.46
C SER A 16 5.68 21.29 -19.78
N THR A 17 5.64 21.69 -21.05
CA THR A 17 4.64 22.62 -21.56
C THR A 17 3.34 21.86 -21.81
N ASN A 18 2.28 22.16 -21.06
CA ASN A 18 0.95 21.63 -21.39
C ASN A 18 0.43 22.32 -22.67
N GLN A 19 -0.50 21.69 -23.42
CA GLN A 19 -1.09 22.25 -24.66
C GLN A 19 -1.67 23.68 -24.53
N ARG A 20 -1.86 24.18 -23.30
CA ARG A 20 -2.33 25.54 -22.97
C ARG A 20 -1.21 26.52 -22.61
N GLY A 21 0.06 26.17 -22.83
CA GLY A 21 1.21 27.07 -22.59
C GLY A 21 1.64 27.22 -21.13
N ALA A 22 0.99 26.53 -20.18
CA ALA A 22 1.42 26.52 -18.79
C ALA A 22 2.69 25.66 -18.62
N GLN A 23 3.76 26.28 -18.10
CA GLN A 23 5.00 25.61 -17.70
C GLN A 23 4.90 25.25 -16.21
N SER A 24 4.76 23.96 -15.90
CA SER A 24 4.93 23.46 -14.54
C SER A 24 6.19 22.61 -14.49
N GLY A 25 7.27 23.19 -13.97
CA GLY A 25 8.45 22.45 -13.51
C GLY A 25 8.68 22.74 -12.03
N GLY A 26 9.38 21.85 -11.34
CA GLY A 26 9.65 22.04 -9.92
C GLY A 26 10.05 20.77 -9.20
N ILE A 27 10.27 20.90 -7.90
CA ILE A 27 10.53 19.79 -6.99
C ILE A 27 9.18 19.31 -6.46
N VAL A 28 8.77 18.11 -6.86
CA VAL A 28 7.54 17.46 -6.39
C VAL A 28 7.91 16.45 -5.31
N THR A 29 7.18 16.46 -4.20
CA THR A 29 7.25 15.39 -3.20
C THR A 29 6.21 14.34 -3.56
N GLN A 30 6.64 13.11 -3.78
CA GLN A 30 5.75 11.99 -4.12
C GLN A 30 6.21 10.72 -3.40
N GLU A 31 5.30 9.81 -3.12
CA GLU A 31 5.62 8.52 -2.54
C GLU A 31 6.34 7.62 -3.56
N ALA A 32 7.34 6.89 -3.07
CA ALA A 32 8.02 5.87 -3.84
C ALA A 32 7.60 4.46 -3.38
N PRO A 33 7.64 3.46 -4.28
CA PRO A 33 7.34 2.10 -3.90
C PRO A 33 8.25 1.59 -2.78
N ILE A 34 7.66 0.84 -1.85
CA ILE A 34 8.36 0.04 -0.85
C ILE A 34 8.18 -1.45 -1.17
N ASP A 35 9.18 -2.25 -0.83
CA ASP A 35 9.08 -3.69 -1.03
C ASP A 35 7.98 -4.31 -0.14
N ALA A 36 7.24 -5.27 -0.66
CA ALA A 36 6.12 -5.89 0.06
C ALA A 36 6.57 -6.70 1.29
N SER A 37 7.82 -7.16 1.34
CA SER A 37 8.37 -7.86 2.50
C SER A 37 8.59 -6.94 3.72
N ASN A 38 8.66 -5.63 3.50
CA ASN A 38 8.89 -4.63 4.55
C ASN A 38 7.61 -4.12 5.20
N VAL A 39 6.44 -4.67 4.85
CA VAL A 39 5.14 -4.28 5.42
C VAL A 39 4.38 -5.48 6.00
N MET A 40 3.55 -5.20 7.00
CA MET A 40 2.61 -6.16 7.58
C MET A 40 1.20 -5.62 7.54
N VAL A 41 0.21 -6.50 7.41
CA VAL A 41 -1.19 -6.10 7.48
C VAL A 41 -1.58 -5.85 8.94
N VAL A 42 -2.34 -4.80 9.17
CA VAL A 42 -2.88 -4.47 10.49
C VAL A 42 -4.16 -5.27 10.71
N ASP A 43 -4.22 -5.98 11.83
CA ASP A 43 -5.40 -6.71 12.27
C ASP A 43 -6.51 -5.75 12.74
N SER A 44 -7.73 -6.26 12.84
CA SER A 44 -8.88 -5.59 13.48
C SER A 44 -8.57 -5.01 14.86
N ASP A 45 -7.66 -5.62 15.60
CA ASP A 45 -7.21 -5.16 16.93
C ASP A 45 -6.11 -4.07 16.86
N GLY A 46 -5.83 -3.50 15.68
CA GLY A 46 -4.85 -2.44 15.45
C GLY A 46 -3.38 -2.88 15.50
N LYS A 47 -3.11 -4.19 15.61
CA LYS A 47 -1.75 -4.73 15.72
C LYS A 47 -1.31 -5.41 14.41
N PRO A 48 -0.02 -5.34 14.04
CA PRO A 48 0.47 -6.02 12.85
C PRO A 48 0.39 -7.54 12.99
N THR A 49 0.03 -8.23 11.91
CA THR A 49 -0.16 -9.69 11.88
C THR A 49 0.31 -10.30 10.56
N ARG A 50 0.64 -11.61 10.61
CA ARG A 50 0.87 -12.42 9.40
C ARG A 50 -0.45 -12.98 8.90
N VAL A 51 -0.61 -13.02 7.58
CA VAL A 51 -1.81 -13.57 6.94
C VAL A 51 -1.71 -15.10 6.84
N GLY A 52 -2.78 -15.78 7.23
CA GLY A 52 -3.06 -17.19 6.95
C GLY A 52 -4.28 -17.34 6.06
N TYR A 53 -4.64 -18.58 5.75
CA TYR A 53 -5.84 -18.90 4.97
C TYR A 53 -6.61 -20.01 5.67
N ARG A 54 -7.95 -19.89 5.67
CA ARG A 54 -8.87 -20.99 5.99
C ARG A 54 -9.83 -21.20 4.83
N VAL A 55 -10.34 -22.41 4.69
CA VAL A 55 -11.45 -22.69 3.76
C VAL A 55 -12.72 -22.55 4.58
N ASP A 56 -13.64 -21.73 4.11
CA ASP A 56 -14.98 -21.64 4.65
C ASP A 56 -15.78 -22.85 4.17
N GLU A 57 -16.24 -23.69 5.10
CA GLU A 57 -16.91 -24.96 4.79
C GLU A 57 -18.30 -24.75 4.17
N GLU A 58 -18.94 -23.62 4.44
CA GLU A 58 -20.27 -23.31 3.91
C GLU A 58 -20.21 -22.80 2.47
N THR A 59 -19.20 -21.98 2.14
CA THR A 59 -19.09 -21.32 0.83
C THR A 59 -18.01 -21.91 -0.07
N GLY A 60 -17.15 -22.78 0.47
CA GLY A 60 -15.97 -23.33 -0.21
C GLY A 60 -14.88 -22.28 -0.50
N LYS A 61 -15.02 -21.05 -0.01
CA LYS A 61 -14.10 -19.94 -0.33
C LYS A 61 -12.88 -19.94 0.57
N ARG A 62 -11.73 -19.55 0.00
CA ARG A 62 -10.51 -19.32 0.76
C ARG A 62 -10.54 -17.92 1.36
N VAL A 63 -10.72 -17.85 2.68
CA VAL A 63 -10.76 -16.60 3.44
C VAL A 63 -9.39 -16.36 4.08
N ARG A 64 -8.94 -15.11 4.06
CA ARG A 64 -7.72 -14.69 4.75
C ARG A 64 -8.01 -14.53 6.23
N ILE A 65 -7.10 -15.00 7.08
CA ILE A 65 -7.20 -14.88 8.53
C ILE A 65 -5.93 -14.25 9.11
N SER A 66 -6.10 -13.54 10.21
CA SER A 66 -4.97 -13.15 11.06
C SER A 66 -4.43 -14.38 11.79
N LYS A 67 -3.13 -14.67 11.63
CA LYS A 67 -2.47 -15.75 12.39
C LYS A 67 -2.35 -15.46 13.88
N ARG A 68 -2.64 -14.22 14.32
CA ARG A 68 -2.53 -13.80 15.71
C ARG A 68 -3.77 -14.14 16.53
N ASN A 69 -4.94 -13.79 16.04
CA ASN A 69 -6.22 -13.93 16.76
C ASN A 69 -7.23 -14.83 16.04
N GLY A 70 -6.90 -15.32 14.84
CA GLY A 70 -7.77 -16.20 14.05
C GLY A 70 -8.97 -15.50 13.40
N LYS A 71 -9.11 -14.18 13.57
CA LYS A 71 -10.18 -13.39 12.95
C LYS A 71 -9.93 -13.20 11.46
N ASP A 72 -11.00 -12.95 10.72
CA ASP A 72 -10.93 -12.65 9.30
C ASP A 72 -10.29 -11.28 9.03
N ILE A 73 -9.60 -11.13 7.89
CA ILE A 73 -8.80 -9.95 7.50
C ILE A 73 -9.19 -9.34 6.14
#